data_AF-A0A3L6R3S3-F1
#
_entry.id   AF-A0A3L6R3S3-F1
#
_cell.length_a   1.000
_cell.length_b   1.000
_cell.length_c   1.000
_cell.angle_alpha   90.00
_cell.angle_beta   90.00
_cell.angle_gamma   90.00
#
_symmetry.space_group_name_H-M   'P 1'
#
loop_
_entity.id
_entity.type
_entity.pdbx_description
1 polymer ?
#
loop_
_entity_poly.entity_id
_entity_poly.type
_entity_poly.pdbx_seq_one_letter_code
_entity_poly.pdbx_strand_id
1 'polypeptide(L)'
;MSAVEPLALAHVIRDVLDSFTPTASMRITYNNRLLLAGAELKPSAVVNKPRVDVGGTDLRVFYTLVLVDPYAPSPSNPSLREYLHWMVIDIPGTTGASFGMMS
;
A
#
# COMPACT_ATOMS: atom_id res chain seq x y z
N MET A 1 14.88 14.70 -4.40
CA MET A 1 13.43 14.71 -4.12
C MET A 1 13.16 13.65 -3.07
N SER A 2 12.43 13.99 -2.01
CA SER A 2 12.10 13.04 -0.94
C SER A 2 11.08 12.03 -1.47
N ALA A 3 11.23 10.74 -1.13
CA ALA A 3 10.26 9.71 -1.53
C ALA A 3 8.83 9.98 -0.98
N VAL A 4 8.69 10.86 0.02
CA VAL A 4 7.42 11.23 0.66
C VAL A 4 6.79 12.47 0.04
N GLU A 5 7.54 13.26 -0.74
CA GLU A 5 7.04 14.50 -1.35
C GLU A 5 5.79 14.26 -2.24
N PRO A 6 5.74 13.21 -3.09
CA PRO A 6 4.51 12.90 -3.84
C PRO A 6 3.32 12.54 -2.94
N LEU A 7 3.56 11.90 -1.78
CA LEU A 7 2.51 11.54 -0.82
C LEU A 7 1.96 12.78 -0.11
N ALA A 8 2.82 13.76 0.17
CA ALA A 8 2.39 15.03 0.74
C ALA A 8 1.60 15.87 -0.26
N LEU A 9 2.05 15.95 -1.52
CA LEU A 9 1.33 16.65 -2.60
C LEU A 9 -0.04 16.02 -2.88
N ALA A 10 -0.16 14.70 -2.76
CA ALA A 10 -1.40 13.96 -2.92
C ALA A 10 -2.29 13.96 -1.65
N HIS A 11 -1.94 14.73 -0.62
CA HIS A 11 -2.65 14.79 0.67
C HIS A 11 -2.72 13.47 1.45
N VAL A 12 -1.99 12.43 1.04
CA VAL A 12 -1.92 11.15 1.77
C VAL A 12 -1.26 11.35 3.13
N ILE A 13 -0.21 12.16 3.19
CA ILE A 13 0.32 12.65 4.45
C ILE A 13 -0.69 13.64 5.04
N ARG A 14 -0.98 13.51 6.33
CA ARG A 14 -2.02 14.19 7.13
C ARG A 14 -3.41 13.58 7.00
N ASP A 15 -3.87 13.23 5.80
CA ASP A 15 -5.22 12.68 5.68
C ASP A 15 -5.27 11.19 6.04
N VAL A 16 -4.19 10.43 5.81
CA VAL A 16 -4.11 8.98 6.09
C VAL A 16 -2.92 8.65 7.00
N LEU A 17 -1.75 9.23 6.73
CA LEU A 17 -0.51 8.91 7.43
C LEU A 17 0.12 10.15 8.06
N ASP A 18 0.73 9.99 9.22
CA ASP A 18 1.66 10.99 9.74
C ASP A 18 2.92 11.07 8.88
N SER A 19 3.65 12.17 9.00
CA SER A 19 4.95 12.32 8.33
C SER A 19 5.94 11.26 8.83
N PHE A 20 6.67 10.63 7.90
CA PHE A 20 7.63 9.57 8.22
C PHE A 20 8.85 9.63 7.29
N THR A 21 9.90 8.91 7.67
CA THR A 21 11.05 8.66 6.79
C THR A 21 10.96 7.22 6.29
N PRO A 22 10.83 6.96 4.98
CA PRO A 22 10.77 5.60 4.45
C PRO A 22 12.08 4.84 4.73
N THR A 23 11.98 3.67 5.38
CA THR A 23 13.13 2.82 5.74
C THR A 23 13.13 1.47 5.03
N ALA A 24 11.98 1.06 4.48
CA ALA A 24 11.83 -0.16 3.71
C ALA A 24 11.25 0.15 2.32
N SER A 25 11.71 -0.58 1.31
CA SER A 25 11.15 -0.51 -0.03
C SER A 25 9.90 -1.38 -0.15
N MET A 26 8.99 -1.01 -1.04
CA MET A 26 7.82 -1.82 -1.39
C MET A 26 7.64 -1.78 -2.90
N ARG A 27 7.35 -2.93 -3.50
CA ARG A 27 7.09 -3.06 -4.93
C ARG A 27 5.74 -3.72 -5.15
N ILE A 28 4.85 -3.01 -5.84
CA ILE A 28 3.48 -3.49 -6.14
C ILE A 28 3.41 -3.82 -7.63
N THR A 29 2.87 -4.98 -7.97
CA THR A 29 2.76 -5.46 -9.36
C THR A 29 1.36 -5.99 -9.64
N TYR A 30 0.74 -5.50 -10.71
CA TYR A 30 -0.50 -6.04 -11.30
C TYR A 30 -0.19 -6.59 -12.69
N ASN A 31 -0.63 -7.81 -13.00
CA ASN A 31 -0.44 -8.44 -14.32
C ASN A 31 1.01 -8.35 -14.84
N ASN A 32 1.99 -8.63 -13.96
CA ASN A 32 3.43 -8.54 -14.23
C ASN A 32 3.94 -7.14 -14.62
N ARG A 33 3.18 -6.08 -14.34
CA ARG A 33 3.59 -4.67 -14.53
C ARG A 33 3.75 -3.97 -13.19
N LEU A 34 4.88 -3.28 -13.04
CA LEU A 34 5.15 -2.45 -11.87
C LEU A 34 4.12 -1.32 -11.80
N LEU A 35 3.47 -1.18 -10.65
CA LEU A 35 2.59 -0.06 -10.35
C LEU A 35 3.44 1.09 -9.81
N LEU A 36 3.29 2.27 -10.41
CA LEU A 36 3.89 3.51 -9.93
C LEU A 36 2.90 4.27 -9.06
N ALA A 37 3.39 5.01 -8.07
CA ALA A 37 2.55 5.84 -7.21
C ALA A 37 1.75 6.85 -8.04
N GLY A 38 0.46 7.00 -7.74
CA GLY A 38 -0.45 7.90 -8.47
C GLY A 38 -0.95 7.38 -9.83
N ALA A 39 -0.58 6.16 -10.25
CA ALA A 39 -1.11 5.60 -11.49
C ALA A 39 -2.60 5.27 -11.38
N GLU A 40 -3.39 5.71 -12.36
CA GLU A 40 -4.80 5.37 -12.46
C GLU A 40 -5.00 3.95 -13.02
N LEU A 41 -5.83 3.16 -12.33
CA LEU A 41 -6.18 1.80 -12.74
C LEU A 41 -7.68 1.68 -12.93
N LYS A 42 -8.10 0.97 -13.99
CA LYS A 42 -9.51 0.61 -14.16
C LYS A 42 -9.92 -0.41 -13.09
N PRO A 43 -11.16 -0.37 -12.57
CA PRO A 43 -11.64 -1.35 -11.60
C PRO A 43 -11.46 -2.81 -12.07
N SER A 44 -11.66 -3.08 -13.36
CA SER A 44 -11.46 -4.41 -13.95
C SER A 44 -10.00 -4.90 -13.92
N ALA A 45 -9.03 -4.00 -13.80
CA ALA A 45 -7.60 -4.34 -13.72
C ALA A 45 -7.15 -4.72 -12.30
N VAL A 46 -7.97 -4.44 -11.28
CA VAL A 46 -7.63 -4.59 -9.85
C VAL A 46 -8.56 -5.54 -9.09
N VAL A 47 -9.31 -6.38 -9.81
CA VAL A 47 -10.23 -7.37 -9.22
C VAL A 47 -9.49 -8.38 -8.32
N ASN A 48 -8.29 -8.79 -8.74
CA ASN A 48 -7.44 -9.69 -7.97
C ASN A 48 -6.43 -8.90 -7.14
N LYS A 49 -6.02 -9.42 -5.99
CA LYS A 49 -4.96 -8.82 -5.19
C LYS A 49 -3.64 -8.69 -5.98
N PRO A 50 -2.87 -7.61 -5.80
CA PRO A 50 -1.57 -7.47 -6.45
C PRO A 50 -0.53 -8.39 -5.83
N ARG A 51 0.57 -8.59 -6.55
CA ARG A 51 1.81 -9.06 -5.93
C ARG A 51 2.46 -7.88 -5.23
N VAL A 52 2.79 -8.05 -3.95
CA VAL A 52 3.53 -7.06 -3.16
C VAL A 52 4.78 -7.71 -2.62
N ASP A 53 5.94 -7.20 -3.03
CA ASP A 53 7.24 -7.57 -2.48
C ASP A 53 7.70 -6.45 -1.53
N VAL A 54 8.22 -6.81 -0.37
CA VAL A 54 8.67 -5.88 0.68
C VAL A 54 10.17 -6.05 0.86
N GLY A 55 10.88 -4.92 0.94
CA GLY A 55 12.30 -4.89 1.24
C GLY A 55 12.58 -5.16 2.73
N GLY A 56 13.72 -4.66 3.17
CA GLY A 56 14.22 -4.84 4.54
C GLY A 56 15.64 -5.34 4.54
N THR A 57 16.25 -5.38 5.72
CA THR A 57 17.63 -5.82 5.92
C THR A 57 17.74 -7.07 6.78
N ASP A 58 16.63 -7.53 7.38
CA ASP A 58 16.60 -8.61 8.35
C ASP A 58 15.30 -9.42 8.23
N LEU A 59 15.42 -10.74 8.12
CA LEU A 59 14.30 -11.69 8.08
C LEU A 59 13.55 -11.79 9.42
N ARG A 60 14.13 -11.31 10.51
CA ARG A 60 13.51 -11.28 11.84
C ARG A 60 12.56 -10.10 12.03
N VAL A 61 12.56 -9.16 11.08
CA VAL A 61 11.61 -8.05 11.06
C VAL A 61 10.39 -8.49 10.25
N PHE A 62 9.21 -8.30 10.84
CA PHE A 62 7.93 -8.59 10.22
C PHE A 62 7.20 -7.28 9.89
N TYR A 63 6.55 -7.26 8.73
CA TYR A 63 5.79 -6.13 8.23
C TYR A 63 4.30 -6.47 8.16
N THR A 64 3.48 -5.44 8.32
CA THR A 64 2.05 -5.48 8.05
C THR A 64 1.77 -4.63 6.81
N LEU A 65 1.03 -5.21 5.86
CA LEU A 65 0.51 -4.51 4.69
C LEU A 65 -0.96 -4.17 4.93
N VAL A 66 -1.31 -2.90 4.70
CA VAL A 66 -2.68 -2.39 4.77
C VAL A 66 -3.00 -1.65 3.47
N LEU A 67 -4.08 -2.04 2.80
CA LEU A 67 -4.63 -1.37 1.63
C LEU A 67 -6.02 -0.82 1.98
N VAL A 68 -6.13 0.51 2.01
CA VAL A 68 -7.37 1.24 2.36
C VAL A 68 -7.78 2.20 1.26
N ASP A 69 -9.09 2.45 1.16
CA ASP A 69 -9.65 3.58 0.41
C ASP A 69 -10.11 4.68 1.40
N PRO A 70 -9.39 5.81 1.47
CA PRO A 70 -9.75 6.91 2.35
C PRO A 70 -10.92 7.76 1.83
N TYR A 71 -11.46 7.44 0.66
CA TYR A 71 -12.49 8.23 -0.01
C TYR A 71 -13.77 7.43 -0.27
N ALA A 72 -13.96 6.29 0.38
CA ALA A 72 -15.12 5.43 0.14
C ALA A 72 -16.45 6.03 0.66
N PRO A 73 -17.57 5.84 -0.07
CA PRO A 73 -17.67 5.27 -1.42
C PRO A 73 -17.31 6.27 -2.54
N SER A 74 -17.27 7.57 -2.26
CA SER A 74 -16.84 8.59 -3.21
C SER A 74 -16.07 9.74 -2.53
N PRO A 75 -15.09 10.36 -3.23
CA PRO A 75 -14.33 11.49 -2.67
C PRO A 75 -15.18 12.67 -2.22
N SER A 76 -16.35 12.86 -2.82
CA SER A 76 -17.32 13.91 -2.46
C SER A 76 -18.14 13.60 -1.20
N ASN A 77 -18.27 12.33 -0.82
CA ASN A 77 -19.01 11.89 0.37
C ASN A 77 -18.32 10.67 0.99
N PRO A 78 -17.17 10.85 1.65
CA PRO A 78 -16.33 9.77 2.14
C PRO A 78 -16.87 9.20 3.48
N SER A 79 -18.16 8.83 3.53
CA SER A 79 -18.85 8.41 4.75
C SER A 79 -18.37 7.07 5.32
N LEU A 80 -17.66 6.27 4.51
CA LEU A 80 -17.08 4.97 4.88
C LEU A 80 -15.56 5.02 4.99
N ARG A 81 -14.95 6.21 5.02
CA ARG A 81 -13.52 6.39 5.26
C ARG A 81 -13.13 5.82 6.63
N GLU A 82 -12.09 5.00 6.77
CA GLU A 82 -11.25 4.36 5.75
C GLU A 82 -11.77 2.94 5.45
N TYR A 83 -12.00 2.61 4.18
CA TYR A 83 -12.48 1.28 3.81
C TYR A 83 -11.30 0.32 3.60
N LEU A 84 -11.21 -0.72 4.44
CA LEU A 84 -10.15 -1.73 4.35
C LEU A 84 -10.40 -2.70 3.20
N HIS A 85 -9.57 -2.65 2.17
CA HIS A 85 -9.62 -3.58 1.03
C HIS A 85 -8.83 -4.87 1.28
N TRP A 86 -7.66 -4.75 1.91
CA TRP A 86 -6.78 -5.90 2.12
C TRP A 86 -5.82 -5.65 3.28
N MET A 87 -5.63 -6.67 4.12
CA MET A 87 -4.65 -6.69 5.20
C MET A 87 -3.86 -8.01 5.14
N VAL A 88 -2.55 -7.91 5.35
CA VAL A 88 -1.67 -9.06 5.54
C VAL A 88 -0.73 -8.73 6.67
N ILE A 89 -0.66 -9.62 7.65
CA ILE A 89 0.24 -9.50 8.80
C ILE A 89 1.40 -10.47 8.67
N ASP A 90 2.41 -10.31 9.53
CA ASP A 90 3.53 -11.23 9.67
C ASP A 90 4.28 -11.51 8.36
N ILE A 91 4.42 -10.50 7.48
CA ILE A 91 5.23 -10.62 6.27
C ILE A 91 6.71 -10.54 6.67
N PRO A 92 7.53 -11.60 6.48
CA PRO A 92 8.95 -11.51 6.77
C PRO A 92 9.64 -10.50 5.84
N GLY A 93 10.59 -9.72 6.38
CA GLY A 93 11.37 -8.77 5.58
C GLY A 93 12.04 -9.43 4.37
N THR A 94 12.30 -8.67 3.31
CA THR A 94 12.89 -9.16 2.03
C THR A 94 12.03 -10.15 1.23
N THR A 95 10.80 -10.44 1.69
CA THR A 95 9.88 -11.36 1.02
C THR A 95 8.70 -10.61 0.37
N GLY A 96 7.48 -11.11 0.49
CA GLY A 96 6.29 -10.49 -0.06
C GLY A 96 5.03 -10.97 0.63
N ALA A 97 3.90 -10.33 0.33
CA ALA A 97 2.61 -10.58 0.98
C ALA A 97 2.12 -12.04 0.86
N SER A 98 2.65 -12.84 -0.06
CA SER A 98 2.37 -14.28 -0.16
C SER A 98 2.95 -15.11 0.99
N PHE A 99 3.91 -14.56 1.75
CA PHE A 99 4.56 -15.22 2.88
C PHE A 99 3.99 -14.77 4.25
N GLY A 100 3.11 -13.77 4.25
CA GLY A 100 2.42 -13.34 5.47
C GLY A 100 1.15 -14.14 5.74
N MET A 101 0.55 -13.92 6.91
CA MET A 101 -0.74 -14.49 7.28
C MET A 101 -1.86 -13.53 6.87
N MET A 102 -2.88 -14.07 6.21
CA MET A 102 -4.08 -13.34 5.84
C MET A 102 -5.04 -13.39 7.03
N SER A 103 -5.43 -12.22 7.57
CA SER A 103 -6.47 -12.11 8.59
C SER A 103 -7.85 -12.07 7.97
#